data_AF-A0AAN6F4A0-F1
#
_entry.id   AF-A0AAN6F4A0-F1
#
_cell.length_a   1.000
_cell.length_b   1.000
_cell.length_c   1.000
_cell.angle_alpha   90.00
_cell.angle_beta   90.00
_cell.angle_gamma   90.00
#
_symmetry.space_group_name_H-M   'P 1'
#
loop_
_entity.id
_entity.type
_entity.pdbx_description
1 polymer ?
#
loop_
_entity_poly.entity_id
_entity_poly.type
_entity_poly.pdbx_seq_one_letter_code
_entity_poly.pdbx_strand_id
1 'polypeptide(L)'
;MFTFFTGHDPTNGFVDYVDQPTVNSTGLIESTWSSPAFWTVGPNWPNNGEIDIIEGVHDQTTNLMTLHTSDNCSITNDNMFTGSISTTNCFVNAPGQSNNAGCSIHTTNTQTYGAGFDAISGGVYATEWTSDAISIWFFPRNAIPGDIHNGHPSP
;
A
#
# COMPACT_ATOMS: atom_id res chain seq x y z
N MET A 1 -10.55 -15.59 5.92
CA MET A 1 -9.76 -15.34 7.15
C MET A 1 -8.32 -15.17 6.71
N PHE A 2 -7.74 -13.99 6.91
CA PHE A 2 -6.34 -13.71 6.56
C PHE A 2 -5.39 -14.40 7.55
N THR A 3 -4.21 -14.75 7.09
CA THR A 3 -3.12 -15.28 7.92
C THR A 3 -1.97 -14.28 7.91
N PHE A 4 -1.48 -13.91 9.08
CA PHE A 4 -0.31 -13.06 9.22
C PHE A 4 0.94 -13.92 9.06
N PHE A 5 1.69 -13.68 8.00
CA PHE A 5 3.02 -14.26 7.84
C PHE A 5 3.96 -13.54 8.80
N THR A 6 4.82 -14.29 9.48
CA THR A 6 5.83 -13.76 10.43
C THR A 6 7.19 -14.43 10.26
N GLY A 7 7.37 -15.13 9.14
CA GLY A 7 8.64 -15.78 8.83
C GLY A 7 9.68 -14.77 8.35
N HIS A 8 10.92 -15.26 8.21
CA HIS A 8 11.97 -14.54 7.49
C HIS A 8 11.46 -14.15 6.10
N ASP A 9 11.79 -12.93 5.66
CA ASP A 9 11.46 -12.48 4.33
C ASP A 9 12.10 -13.41 3.29
N PRO A 10 11.30 -14.17 2.50
CA PRO A 10 11.85 -15.07 1.49
C PRO A 10 12.75 -14.37 0.47
N THR A 11 12.58 -13.06 0.30
CA THR A 11 13.32 -12.21 -0.64
C THR A 11 14.62 -11.65 -0.05
N ASN A 12 14.83 -11.79 1.27
CA ASN A 12 15.89 -11.14 2.03
C ASN A 12 15.89 -9.61 1.93
N GLY A 13 14.71 -9.02 1.74
CA GLY A 13 14.48 -7.59 1.87
C GLY A 13 14.57 -7.13 3.32
N PHE A 14 14.62 -5.81 3.50
CA PHE A 14 14.68 -5.18 4.82
C PHE A 14 13.27 -4.97 5.37
N VAL A 15 12.57 -6.08 5.64
CA VAL A 15 11.18 -6.10 6.14
C VAL A 15 11.09 -7.00 7.36
N ASP A 16 10.37 -6.55 8.39
CA ASP A 16 10.01 -7.34 9.57
C ASP A 16 8.52 -7.67 9.55
N TYR A 17 8.19 -8.94 9.31
CA TYR A 17 6.82 -9.41 9.25
C TYR A 17 6.30 -9.72 10.65
N VAL A 18 5.28 -9.00 11.09
CA VAL A 18 4.73 -9.07 12.45
C VAL A 18 3.36 -9.75 12.53
N ASP A 19 3.07 -10.40 13.66
CA ASP A 19 1.80 -11.12 13.87
C ASP A 19 0.60 -10.19 14.06
N GLN A 20 -0.61 -10.77 14.00
CA GLN A 20 -1.87 -10.04 14.19
C GLN A 20 -1.92 -9.22 15.50
N PRO A 21 -1.55 -9.78 16.68
CA PRO A 21 -1.46 -8.99 17.91
C PRO A 21 -0.51 -7.80 17.81
N THR A 22 0.66 -7.99 17.18
CA THR A 22 1.67 -6.94 17.03
C THR A 22 1.16 -5.84 16.11
N VAL A 23 0.61 -6.16 14.93
CA VAL A 23 0.04 -5.10 14.06
C VAL A 23 -1.11 -4.36 14.72
N ASN A 24 -1.95 -5.04 15.51
CA ASN A 24 -3.08 -4.40 16.19
C ASN A 24 -2.61 -3.48 17.33
N SER A 25 -1.58 -3.88 18.07
CA SER A 25 -1.05 -3.09 19.20
C SER A 25 -0.14 -1.94 18.75
N THR A 26 0.45 -2.05 17.56
CA THR A 26 1.29 -1.00 16.95
C THR A 26 0.50 -0.08 16.03
N GLY A 27 -0.76 -0.41 15.69
CA GLY A 27 -1.60 0.36 14.79
C GLY A 27 -1.25 0.22 13.30
N LEU A 28 -0.42 -0.77 12.93
CA LEU A 28 -0.01 -1.03 11.55
C LEU A 28 -1.15 -1.54 10.65
N ILE A 29 -2.24 -2.02 11.26
CA ILE A 29 -3.51 -2.26 10.57
C ILE A 29 -4.61 -1.58 11.38
N GLU A 30 -5.35 -0.70 10.72
CA GLU A 30 -6.63 -0.21 11.21
C GLU A 30 -7.72 -0.75 10.29
N SER A 31 -8.68 -1.47 10.87
CA SER A 31 -9.86 -1.96 10.14
C SER A 31 -11.09 -1.57 10.93
N THR A 32 -11.58 -0.35 10.69
CA THR A 32 -12.95 0.01 11.08
C THR A 32 -13.92 -0.46 10.01
N TRP A 33 -15.23 -0.47 10.32
CA TRP A 33 -16.27 -0.77 9.33
C TRP A 33 -16.29 0.24 8.17
N SER A 34 -15.63 1.39 8.32
CA SER A 34 -15.68 2.50 7.37
C SER A 34 -14.39 2.77 6.61
N SER A 35 -13.23 2.31 7.08
CA SER A 35 -11.93 2.58 6.42
C SER A 35 -10.87 1.55 6.80
N PRO A 36 -10.77 0.39 6.11
CA PRO A 36 -9.63 -0.50 6.25
C PRO A 36 -8.37 0.09 5.57
N ALA A 37 -7.26 0.07 6.31
CA ALA A 37 -5.94 0.45 5.82
C ALA A 37 -4.89 -0.62 6.15
N PHE A 38 -4.02 -0.92 5.17
CA PHE A 38 -2.76 -1.64 5.36
C PHE A 38 -1.63 -0.75 4.86
N TRP A 39 -0.74 -0.37 5.76
CA TRP A 39 0.19 0.72 5.55
C TRP A 39 1.48 0.52 6.36
N THR A 40 2.48 1.34 6.08
CA THR A 40 3.73 1.39 6.85
C THR A 40 4.00 2.82 7.29
N VAL A 41 4.63 2.99 8.46
CA VAL A 41 4.91 4.30 9.04
C VAL A 41 6.32 4.39 9.58
N GLY A 42 7.02 5.46 9.23
CA GLY A 42 8.29 5.80 9.83
C GLY A 42 8.12 6.49 11.20
N PRO A 43 9.12 6.42 12.10
CA PRO A 43 9.06 7.16 13.36
C PRO A 43 9.02 8.69 13.11
N ASN A 44 8.54 9.52 14.04
CA ASN A 44 8.50 10.99 13.86
C ASN A 44 7.72 11.45 12.61
N TRP A 45 6.52 10.90 12.43
CA TRP A 45 5.62 11.23 11.33
C TRP A 45 5.31 12.74 11.22
N PRO A 46 5.22 13.31 10.00
CA PRO A 46 5.41 12.68 8.68
C PRO A 46 6.86 12.68 8.19
N ASN A 47 7.83 13.06 9.04
CA ASN A 47 9.20 13.32 8.59
C ASN A 47 9.93 12.08 8.08
N ASN A 48 9.58 10.89 8.59
CA ASN A 48 10.10 9.61 8.08
C ASN A 48 9.08 8.83 7.25
N GLY A 49 8.04 9.49 6.78
CA GLY A 49 7.15 8.98 5.75
C GLY A 49 6.08 8.00 6.22
N GLU A 50 5.14 7.78 5.31
CA GLU A 50 4.05 6.81 5.37
C GLU A 50 3.84 6.22 3.97
N ILE A 51 3.54 4.93 3.90
CA ILE A 51 3.20 4.23 2.65
C ILE A 51 1.88 3.50 2.87
N ASP A 52 0.80 3.99 2.25
CA ASP A 52 -0.51 3.36 2.25
C ASP A 52 -0.60 2.39 1.07
N ILE A 53 -0.55 1.10 1.38
CA ILE A 53 -0.49 0.03 0.38
C ILE A 53 -1.91 -0.37 -0.03
N ILE A 54 -2.80 -0.49 0.95
CA ILE A 54 -4.23 -0.69 0.74
C ILE A 54 -4.95 0.35 1.57
N GLU A 55 -5.68 1.26 0.94
CA GLU A 55 -6.46 2.28 1.61
C GLU A 55 -7.75 2.55 0.84
N GLY A 56 -8.83 2.74 1.60
CA GLY A 56 -10.06 3.30 1.08
C GLY A 56 -10.95 3.85 2.19
N VAL A 57 -11.89 4.69 1.81
CA VAL A 57 -12.90 5.27 2.70
C VAL A 57 -14.30 4.89 2.24
N HIS A 58 -15.15 4.58 3.21
CA HIS A 58 -16.57 4.25 3.02
C HIS A 58 -16.79 3.13 1.98
N ASP A 59 -17.63 3.41 0.98
CA ASP A 59 -18.14 2.47 0.00
C ASP A 59 -17.22 2.37 -1.23
N GLN A 60 -15.97 2.84 -1.12
CA GLN A 60 -15.01 2.75 -2.21
C GLN A 60 -14.83 1.29 -2.66
N THR A 61 -14.79 1.11 -3.97
CA THR A 61 -14.72 -0.21 -4.61
C THR A 61 -13.36 -0.51 -5.20
N THR A 62 -12.41 0.42 -5.07
CA THR A 62 -11.09 0.38 -5.67
C THR A 62 -10.09 0.94 -4.68
N ASN A 63 -8.87 0.42 -4.71
CA ASN A 63 -7.80 0.84 -3.83
C ASN A 63 -7.29 2.26 -4.14
N LEU A 64 -6.89 2.99 -3.10
CA LEU A 64 -6.00 4.14 -3.20
C LEU A 64 -4.65 3.75 -2.60
N MET A 65 -3.57 4.05 -3.32
CA MET A 65 -2.20 3.91 -2.82
C MET A 65 -1.63 5.30 -2.65
N THR A 66 -1.26 5.65 -1.42
CA THR A 66 -0.92 7.02 -1.03
C THR A 66 0.43 7.05 -0.31
N LEU A 67 1.21 8.11 -0.52
CA LEU A 67 2.38 8.41 0.29
C LEU A 67 2.18 9.73 1.03
N HIS A 68 2.58 9.75 2.30
CA HIS A 68 2.66 10.97 3.11
C HIS A 68 4.10 11.24 3.51
N THR A 69 4.56 12.47 3.30
CA THR A 69 5.94 12.87 3.60
C THR A 69 5.99 14.26 4.24
N SER A 70 7.20 14.65 4.67
CA SER A 70 7.57 16.06 4.81
C SER A 70 7.64 16.75 3.43
N ASP A 71 7.90 18.06 3.41
CA ASP A 71 7.90 18.85 2.18
C ASP A 71 8.98 18.38 1.17
N ASN A 72 8.82 18.77 -0.10
CA ASN A 72 9.75 18.53 -1.20
C ASN A 72 9.79 17.07 -1.73
N CYS A 73 8.65 16.39 -1.74
CA CYS A 73 8.47 15.09 -2.41
C CYS A 73 7.21 15.11 -3.29
N SER A 74 7.34 14.70 -4.55
CA SER A 74 6.23 14.65 -5.51
C SER A 74 6.41 13.54 -6.52
N ILE A 75 5.30 12.96 -6.97
CA ILE A 75 5.25 11.98 -8.06
C ILE A 75 4.87 12.64 -9.38
N THR A 76 5.27 12.01 -10.49
CA THR A 76 4.90 12.41 -11.85
C THR A 76 4.39 11.22 -12.63
N ASN A 77 3.55 11.45 -13.63
CA ASN A 77 3.16 10.38 -14.55
C ASN A 77 4.25 10.16 -15.60
N ASP A 78 5.00 9.08 -15.44
CA ASP A 78 6.05 8.59 -16.33
C ASP A 78 5.60 7.37 -17.16
N ASN A 79 4.31 6.98 -17.07
CA ASN A 79 3.74 5.76 -17.62
C ASN A 79 4.34 4.45 -17.07
N MET A 80 4.91 4.46 -15.85
CA MET A 80 5.46 3.27 -15.19
C MET A 80 4.45 2.52 -14.32
N PHE A 81 3.25 3.06 -14.12
CA PHE A 81 2.18 2.47 -13.31
C PHE A 81 0.87 2.38 -14.11
N THR A 82 0.02 1.42 -13.75
CA THR A 82 -1.26 1.17 -14.43
C THR A 82 -2.43 1.97 -13.84
N GLY A 83 -2.24 2.57 -12.67
CA GLY A 83 -3.20 3.46 -12.03
C GLY A 83 -3.22 4.87 -12.64
N SER A 84 -3.95 5.77 -12.00
CA SER A 84 -4.06 7.19 -12.36
C SER A 84 -3.76 8.06 -11.14
N ILE A 85 -2.98 9.13 -11.33
CA ILE A 85 -2.66 10.06 -10.25
C ILE A 85 -3.90 10.84 -9.84
N SER A 86 -4.19 10.86 -8.54
CA SER A 86 -5.20 11.72 -7.91
C SER A 86 -4.56 13.01 -7.39
N THR A 87 -3.42 12.90 -6.72
CA THR A 87 -2.64 14.02 -6.15
C THR A 87 -1.16 13.76 -6.36
N THR A 88 -0.40 14.82 -6.65
CA THR A 88 1.03 14.69 -7.05
C THR A 88 1.99 14.98 -5.91
N ASN A 89 1.64 15.85 -4.97
CA ASN A 89 2.54 16.28 -3.90
C ASN A 89 2.34 15.42 -2.65
N CYS A 90 3.40 14.77 -2.19
CA CYS A 90 3.36 13.83 -1.06
C CYS A 90 3.36 14.55 0.30
N PHE A 91 3.64 15.86 0.31
CA PHE A 91 3.65 16.65 1.53
C PHE A 91 2.25 16.73 2.15
N VAL A 92 2.14 16.37 3.43
CA VAL A 92 0.87 16.40 4.17
C VAL A 92 0.22 17.79 4.21
N ASN A 93 0.99 18.87 4.08
CA ASN A 93 0.47 20.25 4.03
C ASN A 93 0.69 20.91 2.65
N ALA A 94 0.69 20.13 1.57
CA ALA A 94 0.89 20.61 0.21
C ALA A 94 -0.11 21.74 -0.16
N PRO A 95 0.37 22.92 -0.60
CA PRO A 95 -0.51 23.97 -1.10
C PRO A 95 -1.33 23.51 -2.31
N GLY A 96 -2.63 23.77 -2.29
CA GLY A 96 -3.53 23.40 -3.39
C GLY A 96 -4.01 21.94 -3.39
N GLN A 97 -3.62 21.15 -2.38
CA GLN A 97 -4.23 19.86 -2.09
C GLN A 97 -4.99 19.93 -0.75
N SER A 98 -5.92 19.00 -0.52
CA SER A 98 -6.55 18.86 0.79
C SER A 98 -5.50 18.55 1.86
N ASN A 99 -5.75 18.99 3.09
CA ASN A 99 -4.88 18.68 4.21
C ASN A 99 -4.76 17.16 4.37
N ASN A 100 -3.53 16.68 4.54
CA ASN A 100 -3.19 15.26 4.61
C ASN A 100 -3.64 14.44 3.39
N ALA A 101 -3.72 15.03 2.19
CA ALA A 101 -4.05 14.26 0.99
C ALA A 101 -2.92 13.34 0.52
N GLY A 102 -1.66 13.72 0.78
CA GLY A 102 -0.49 13.01 0.25
C GLY A 102 -0.46 13.00 -1.29
N CYS A 103 0.42 12.19 -1.85
CA CYS A 103 0.44 11.90 -3.28
C CYS A 103 -0.16 10.51 -3.49
N SER A 104 -1.25 10.46 -4.25
CA SER A 104 -2.09 9.26 -4.33
C SER A 104 -2.29 8.82 -5.77
N ILE A 105 -2.24 7.52 -5.97
CA ILE A 105 -2.59 6.84 -7.22
C ILE A 105 -3.82 5.98 -6.97
N HIS A 106 -4.87 6.20 -7.76
CA HIS A 106 -6.07 5.38 -7.76
C HIS A 106 -6.08 4.38 -8.93
N THR A 107 -6.94 3.39 -8.85
CA THR A 107 -7.18 2.41 -9.92
C THR A 107 -8.67 2.29 -10.21
N THR A 108 -9.03 1.85 -11.42
CA THR A 108 -10.42 1.50 -11.76
C THR A 108 -10.70 0.00 -11.58
N ASN A 109 -9.70 -0.81 -11.21
CA ASN A 109 -9.86 -2.24 -11.03
C ASN A 109 -10.55 -2.54 -9.70
N THR A 110 -11.80 -2.99 -9.74
CA THR A 110 -12.60 -3.27 -8.54
C THR A 110 -12.17 -4.52 -7.76
N GLN A 111 -11.27 -5.33 -8.31
CA GLN A 111 -10.70 -6.48 -7.60
C GLN A 111 -9.63 -6.09 -6.57
N THR A 112 -9.23 -4.81 -6.54
CA THR A 112 -8.12 -4.32 -5.73
C THR A 112 -8.51 -4.05 -4.27
N TYR A 113 -9.80 -3.88 -3.98
CA TYR A 113 -10.25 -3.47 -2.66
C TYR A 113 -11.68 -3.94 -2.35
N GLY A 114 -11.99 -4.03 -1.05
CA GLY A 114 -13.34 -4.25 -0.54
C GLY A 114 -14.04 -5.50 -1.11
N ALA A 115 -15.33 -5.36 -1.40
CA ALA A 115 -16.18 -6.48 -1.82
C ALA A 115 -15.68 -7.17 -3.10
N GLY A 116 -15.07 -6.44 -4.04
CA GLY A 116 -14.53 -7.03 -5.27
C GLY A 116 -13.27 -7.85 -5.02
N PHE A 117 -12.40 -7.40 -4.12
CA PHE A 117 -11.25 -8.18 -3.64
C PHE A 117 -11.71 -9.46 -2.93
N ASP A 118 -12.68 -9.37 -2.03
CA ASP A 118 -13.22 -10.53 -1.30
C ASP A 118 -13.90 -11.55 -2.22
N ALA A 119 -14.65 -11.07 -3.23
CA ALA A 119 -15.36 -11.92 -4.19
C ALA A 119 -14.42 -12.83 -5.00
N ILE A 120 -13.16 -12.43 -5.19
CA ILE A 120 -12.14 -13.25 -5.86
C ILE A 120 -11.22 -14.02 -4.89
N SER A 121 -11.59 -14.08 -3.60
CA SER A 121 -10.74 -14.64 -2.54
C SER A 121 -9.39 -13.93 -2.37
N GLY A 122 -9.40 -12.62 -2.60
CA GLY A 122 -8.30 -11.69 -2.44
C GLY A 122 -7.20 -11.84 -3.50
N GLY A 123 -5.98 -11.55 -3.08
CA GLY A 123 -4.79 -11.56 -3.92
C GLY A 123 -3.53 -11.33 -3.10
N VAL A 124 -2.45 -10.93 -3.77
CA VAL A 124 -1.20 -10.50 -3.16
C VAL A 124 -0.98 -9.04 -3.51
N TYR A 125 -0.72 -8.24 -2.47
CA TYR A 125 -0.08 -6.94 -2.62
C TYR A 125 1.41 -7.10 -2.33
N ALA A 126 2.26 -6.59 -3.20
CA ALA A 126 3.70 -6.56 -3.04
C ALA A 126 4.19 -5.11 -3.12
N THR A 127 5.03 -4.71 -2.16
CA THR A 127 5.60 -3.37 -2.11
C THR A 127 7.11 -3.50 -2.17
N GLU A 128 7.73 -2.95 -3.21
CA GLU A 128 9.18 -2.79 -3.30
C GLU A 128 9.53 -1.38 -2.87
N TRP A 129 10.52 -1.27 -1.98
CA TRP A 129 11.04 -0.01 -1.51
C TRP A 129 12.55 0.01 -1.70
N THR A 130 13.00 0.90 -2.60
CA THR A 130 14.42 1.12 -2.89
C THR A 130 14.82 2.55 -2.51
N SER A 131 16.10 2.91 -2.71
CA SER A 131 16.54 4.30 -2.58
C SER A 131 15.94 5.23 -3.63
N ASP A 132 15.46 4.68 -4.74
CA ASP A 132 15.10 5.45 -5.93
C ASP A 132 13.58 5.59 -6.07
N ALA A 133 12.83 4.55 -5.69
CA ALA A 133 11.38 4.51 -5.85
C ALA A 133 10.69 3.57 -4.85
N ILE A 134 9.39 3.76 -4.71
CA ILE A 134 8.44 2.84 -4.10
C ILE A 134 7.50 2.35 -5.20
N SER A 135 7.36 1.04 -5.33
CA SER A 135 6.50 0.39 -6.32
C SER A 135 5.53 -0.55 -5.61
N ILE A 136 4.25 -0.52 -5.99
CA ILE A 136 3.20 -1.35 -5.40
C ILE A 136 2.50 -2.13 -6.51
N TRP A 137 2.46 -3.44 -6.37
CA TRP A 137 1.75 -4.35 -7.28
C TRP A 137 0.59 -5.02 -6.60
N PHE A 138 -0.47 -5.24 -7.37
CA PHE A 138 -1.58 -6.10 -7.00
C PHE A 138 -1.70 -7.27 -7.98
N PHE A 139 -1.65 -8.49 -7.45
CA PHE A 139 -1.89 -9.71 -8.18
C PHE A 139 -3.19 -10.37 -7.68
N PRO A 140 -4.25 -10.48 -8.50
CA PRO A 140 -5.47 -11.18 -8.09
C PRO A 140 -5.16 -12.66 -7.83
N ARG A 141 -5.97 -13.33 -7.00
CA ARG A 141 -5.74 -14.71 -6.53
C ARG A 141 -5.30 -15.69 -7.63
N ASN A 142 -5.86 -15.58 -8.83
CA ASN A 142 -5.61 -16.48 -9.96
C ASN A 142 -4.42 -16.08 -10.85
N ALA A 143 -3.73 -14.97 -10.55
CA ALA A 143 -2.61 -14.44 -11.34
C ALA A 143 -1.41 -14.06 -10.46
N ILE A 144 -1.25 -14.69 -9.30
CA ILE A 144 -0.06 -14.53 -8.45
C ILE A 144 1.14 -15.16 -9.18
N PRO A 145 2.22 -14.39 -9.42
CA PRO A 145 3.46 -14.92 -9.99
C PRO A 145 4.02 -16.12 -9.23
N GLY A 146 4.55 -17.11 -9.96
CA GLY A 146 5.03 -18.36 -9.36
C GLY A 146 6.29 -18.18 -8.51
N ASP A 147 7.10 -17.16 -8.79
CA ASP A 147 8.30 -16.79 -8.04
C ASP A 147 7.97 -16.24 -6.64
N ILE A 148 6.87 -15.51 -6.48
CA ILE A 148 6.31 -15.14 -5.17
C ILE A 148 5.94 -16.40 -4.38
N HIS A 149 5.25 -17.36 -5.01
CA HIS A 149 4.88 -18.63 -4.37
C HIS A 149 6.08 -19.49 -3.96
N ASN A 150 7.16 -19.42 -4.74
CA ASN A 150 8.38 -20.18 -4.50
C ASN A 150 9.38 -19.45 -3.57
N GLY A 151 9.03 -18.26 -3.08
CA GLY A 151 9.88 -17.47 -2.18
C GLY A 151 11.13 -16.90 -2.85
N HIS A 152 11.14 -16.73 -4.17
CA HIS A 152 12.25 -16.17 -4.94
C HIS A 152 11.78 -15.06 -5.89
N PRO A 153 11.05 -14.03 -5.40
CA PRO A 153 10.48 -13.04 -6.29
C PRO A 153 11.56 -12.21 -6.98
N SER A 154 11.32 -11.92 -8.26
CA SER A 154 12.12 -11.03 -9.10
C SER A 154 11.19 -9.94 -9.63
N PRO A 155 11.15 -8.76 -8.96
CA PRO A 155 10.36 -7.61 -9.40
C PRO A 155 10.65 -7.17 -10.84
#